data_AF-A0A258BIA8-F1
#
_entry.id   AF-A0A258BIA8-F1
#
_cell.length_a   1.000
_cell.length_b   1.000
_cell.length_c   1.000
_cell.angle_alpha   90.00
_cell.angle_beta   90.00
_cell.angle_gamma   90.00
#
_symmetry.space_group_name_H-M   'P 1'
#
loop_
_entity.id
_entity.type
_entity.pdbx_description
1 polymer ?
#
loop_
_entity_poly.entity_id
_entity_poly.type
_entity_poly.pdbx_seq_one_letter_code
_entity_poly.pdbx_strand_id
1 'polypeptide(L)' 'MGGPSARVVPILTQDYPTPAERPLNARLASEKAAEVFGLKLPDWRIGLQKSVRVLVAEMS' A
#
# COMPACT_ATOMS: atom_id res chain seq x y z
N MET A 1 -13.74 6.63 -12.49
CA MET A 1 -13.23 7.68 -11.60
C MET A 1 -12.45 8.67 -12.45
N GLY A 2 -13.11 9.71 -12.97
CA GLY A 2 -12.60 10.67 -13.97
C GLY A 2 -12.05 11.96 -13.37
N GLY A 3 -11.25 11.85 -12.29
CA GLY A 3 -10.61 13.00 -11.63
C GLY A 3 -9.27 13.39 -12.25
N PRO A 4 -8.58 14.40 -11.69
CA PRO A 4 -7.23 14.77 -12.10
C PRO A 4 -6.29 13.56 -12.10
N SER A 5 -5.45 13.46 -13.13
CA SER A 5 -4.50 12.35 -13.28
C SER A 5 -3.06 12.87 -13.34
N ALA A 6 -2.13 12.03 -12.90
CA ALA A 6 -0.71 12.29 -12.95
C ALA A 6 0.05 11.06 -13.47
N ARG A 7 1.14 11.30 -14.20
CA ARG A 7 2.05 10.23 -14.64
C ARG A 7 2.96 9.83 -13.49
N VAL A 8 2.94 8.56 -13.11
CA VAL A 8 3.85 7.99 -12.09
C VAL A 8 5.11 7.48 -12.79
N VAL A 9 6.28 7.94 -12.33
CA VAL A 9 7.59 7.52 -12.86
C VAL A 9 8.38 6.84 -11.74
N PRO A 10 8.88 5.61 -11.93
CA PRO A 10 9.71 4.94 -10.93
C PRO A 10 11.08 5.63 -10.83
N ILE A 11 11.60 5.73 -9.61
CA ILE A 11 12.93 6.28 -9.31
C ILE A 11 13.63 5.38 -8.28
N LEU A 12 14.94 5.52 -8.14
CA LEU A 12 15.71 4.84 -7.10
C LEU A 12 15.57 5.58 -5.77
N THR A 13 15.80 4.87 -4.65
CA THR A 13 15.82 5.48 -3.31
C THR A 13 16.82 6.65 -3.22
N GLN A 14 17.97 6.54 -3.89
CA GLN A 14 18.99 7.59 -3.91
C GLN A 14 18.54 8.87 -4.63
N ASP A 15 17.57 8.77 -5.53
CA ASP A 15 17.02 9.92 -6.27
C ASP A 15 16.06 10.74 -5.38
N TYR A 16 15.70 10.22 -4.20
CA TYR A 16 14.87 10.90 -3.20
C TYR A 16 15.35 10.61 -1.77
N PRO A 17 16.42 11.30 -1.31
CA PRO A 17 17.00 11.05 0.01
C PRO A 17 16.07 11.51 1.13
N THR A 18 15.93 10.68 2.17
CA THR A 18 15.14 11.01 3.37
C THR A 18 16.00 10.99 4.63
N PRO A 19 15.66 11.78 5.67
CA PRO A 19 16.46 11.82 6.91
C PRO A 19 16.61 10.46 7.61
N ALA A 20 15.56 9.62 7.57
CA ALA A 20 15.62 8.25 8.04
C ALA A 20 15.97 7.30 6.88
N GLU A 21 16.88 6.36 7.14
CA GLU A 21 17.22 5.31 6.18
C GLU A 21 16.03 4.36 5.99
N ARG A 22 15.70 4.10 4.73
CA ARG A 22 14.60 3.21 4.36
C ARG A 22 15.14 1.82 4.03
N PRO A 23 14.69 0.75 4.71
CA PRO A 23 15.08 -0.60 4.34
C PRO A 23 14.58 -0.90 2.92
N LEU A 24 15.43 -1.57 2.13
CA LEU A 24 15.13 -1.93 0.73
C LEU A 24 13.89 -2.84 0.63
N ASN A 25 13.65 -3.67 1.65
CA ASN A 25 12.48 -4.52 1.74
C ASN A 25 11.95 -4.56 3.18
N ALA A 26 10.70 -4.14 3.37
CA ALA A 26 10.00 -4.14 4.65
C ALA A 26 8.79 -5.09 4.67
N ARG A 27 8.71 -6.06 3.76
CA ARG A 27 7.59 -7.02 3.70
C ARG A 27 7.62 -7.94 4.93
N LEU A 28 6.46 -8.10 5.56
CA LEU A 28 6.28 -8.99 6.70
C LEU A 28 5.72 -10.35 6.28
N ALA A 29 6.26 -11.41 6.87
CA ALA A 29 5.74 -12.76 6.81
C ALA A 29 4.52 -12.85 7.74
N SER A 30 3.37 -13.35 7.24
CA SER A 30 2.08 -13.32 7.97
C SER A 30 1.60 -14.71 8.41
N GLU A 31 2.41 -15.74 8.20
CA GLU A 31 2.10 -17.15 8.45
C GLU A 31 1.80 -17.39 9.93
N LYS A 32 2.62 -16.83 10.83
CA LYS A 32 2.41 -16.96 12.28
C LYS A 32 1.10 -16.35 12.74
N ALA A 33 0.67 -15.23 12.15
CA ALA A 33 -0.62 -14.62 12.47
C ALA A 33 -1.80 -15.51 12.02
N ALA A 34 -1.65 -16.16 10.86
CA ALA A 34 -2.63 -17.12 10.37
C ALA A 34 -2.69 -18.38 11.24
N GLU A 35 -1.56 -18.90 11.70
CA GLU A 35 -1.49 -20.10 12.56
C GLU A 35 -2.07 -19.84 13.95
N VAL A 36 -1.67 -18.75 14.59
CA VAL A 36 -2.02 -18.47 15.99
C VAL A 36 -3.43 -17.89 16.13
N PHE A 37 -3.84 -17.02 15.18
CA PHE A 37 -5.09 -16.27 15.29
C PHE A 37 -6.11 -16.62 14.21
N GLY A 38 -5.79 -17.52 13.27
CA GLY A 38 -6.64 -17.79 12.11
C GLY A 38 -6.72 -16.60 11.14
N LEU A 39 -5.90 -15.56 11.32
CA LEU A 39 -5.97 -14.32 10.55
C LEU A 39 -5.19 -14.47 9.24
N LYS A 40 -5.91 -14.74 8.15
CA LYS A 40 -5.36 -14.71 6.79
C LYS A 40 -5.65 -13.36 6.14
N LEU A 41 -4.60 -12.60 5.85
CA LEU A 41 -4.72 -11.34 5.14
C LEU A 41 -5.06 -11.61 3.65
N PRO A 42 -6.05 -10.91 3.07
CA PRO A 42 -6.34 -11.02 1.64
C PRO A 42 -5.25 -10.34 0.80
N ASP A 43 -5.27 -10.53 -0.52
CA ASP A 43 -4.44 -9.74 -1.44
C ASP A 43 -4.68 -8.24 -1.18
N TRP A 44 -3.60 -7.47 -1.05
CA TRP A 44 -3.64 -6.05 -0.67
C TRP A 44 -4.50 -5.20 -1.62
N ARG A 45 -4.65 -5.62 -2.89
CA ARG A 45 -5.47 -4.89 -3.87
C ARG A 45 -6.94 -4.86 -3.48
N ILE A 46 -7.43 -5.89 -2.80
CA ILE A 46 -8.81 -5.93 -2.30
C ILE A 46 -9.01 -4.84 -1.25
N GLY A 47 -8.07 -4.69 -0.32
CA GLY A 47 -8.08 -3.63 0.68
C GLY A 47 -7.99 -2.24 0.05
N LEU A 48 -7.05 -2.04 -0.87
CA LEU A 48 -6.88 -0.77 -1.58
C LEU A 48 -8.15 -0.34 -2.31
N GLN A 49 -8.76 -1.25 -3.08
CA GLN A 49 -9.99 -0.95 -3.82
C GLN A 49 -11.14 -0.52 -2.91
N LYS A 50 -11.27 -1.15 -1.73
CA LYS A 50 -12.29 -0.77 -0.73
C LYS A 50 -12.03 0.63 -0.20
N SER A 51 -10.81 0.91 0.28
CA SER A 51 -10.46 2.21 0.85
C SER A 51 -10.61 3.34 -0.15
N VAL A 52 -10.09 3.18 -1.38
CA VAL A 52 -10.17 4.22 -2.42
C VAL A 52 -11.62 4.49 -2.81
N ARG A 53 -12.47 3.46 -2.89
CA ARG A 53 -13.90 3.64 -3.20
C ARG A 53 -14.60 4.49 -2.14
N VAL A 54 -14.34 4.23 -0.86
CA VAL A 54 -14.92 5.01 0.25
C VAL A 54 -14.49 6.46 0.15
N LEU A 55 -13.19 6.72 0.03
CA LEU A 55 -12.65 8.08 -0.06
C LEU A 55 -13.22 8.86 -1.24
N VAL A 56 -13.36 8.23 -2.40
CA VAL A 56 -13.91 8.89 -3.60
C VAL A 56 -15.40 9.20 -3.44
N ALA A 57 -16.16 8.34 -2.77
CA ALA A 57 -17.57 8.58 -2.49
C ALA A 57 -17.79 9.72 -1.47
N GLU A 58 -16.89 9.89 -0.49
CA GLU A 58 -16.95 10.98 0.49
C GLU A 58 -16.53 12.35 -0.08
N MET A 59 -15.74 12.35 -1.16
CA MET A 59 -15.28 13.57 -1.85
C MET A 59 -16.25 14.05 -2.95
N SER A 60 -17.30 13.29 -3.24
CA SER A 60 -18.32 13.60 -4.26
C SER A 60 -19.56 14.21 -3.61
#